data_AF-A0A3M1C331-F1
#
_entry.id   AF-A0A3M1C331-F1
#
_cell.length_a   1.000
_cell.length_b   1.000
_cell.length_c   1.000
_cell.angle_alpha   90.00
_cell.angle_beta   90.00
_cell.angle_gamma   90.00
#
_symmetry.space_group_name_H-M   'P 1'
#
loop_
_entity.id
_entity.type
_entity.pdbx_description
1 polymer ?
#
loop_
_entity_poly.entity_id
_entity_poly.type
_entity_poly.pdbx_seq_one_letter_code
_entity_poly.pdbx_strand_id
1 'polypeptide(L)'
;MYNFINSQYGSINDLNNNIYDKFGFRINFKETLNSITIFVLGKIKGFAATIPSKMIQLFILIITTFFMFRDGHIFLNKLKQIFPMDSAHRKHLLKRFNDVIFAVVYGQIITALIQAIIAGIGFFIFGVKSPLLWALVTFFLALIPFLGAAFVWLPISLYFLIEGLIQSDFGFIGRSIGLFLYGALIISLIDNFLKPKLISNKTQIHTLFIILGIISGISAFGLIGIILGPLILALFLASLTIIEREKILIK
;
A
#
# COMPACT_ATOMS: atom_id res chain seq x y z
N MET A 1 12.80 -9.14 -31.59
CA MET A 1 12.12 -10.02 -30.62
C MET A 1 12.69 -11.44 -30.65
N TYR A 2 12.69 -12.13 -31.78
CA TYR A 2 13.21 -13.50 -31.94
C TYR A 2 14.69 -13.67 -31.53
N ASN A 3 15.56 -12.71 -31.91
CA ASN A 3 16.99 -12.75 -31.56
C ASN A 3 17.27 -12.45 -30.08
N PHE A 4 16.38 -11.71 -29.39
CA PHE A 4 16.51 -11.42 -27.96
C PHE A 4 16.16 -12.64 -27.11
N ILE A 5 15.20 -13.43 -27.59
CA ILE A 5 14.77 -14.69 -26.98
C ILE A 5 15.86 -15.78 -27.13
N ASN A 6 16.47 -15.91 -28.31
CA ASN A 6 17.57 -16.89 -28.52
C ASN A 6 18.87 -16.55 -27.77
N SER A 7 19.19 -15.27 -27.60
CA SER A 7 20.33 -14.83 -26.78
C SER A 7 20.16 -15.21 -25.30
N GLN A 8 18.93 -15.14 -24.77
CA GLN A 8 18.62 -15.59 -23.41
C GLN A 8 18.65 -17.12 -23.28
N TYR A 9 18.27 -17.87 -24.33
CA TYR A 9 18.29 -19.34 -24.31
C TYR A 9 19.70 -19.96 -24.19
N GLY A 10 20.72 -19.36 -24.80
CA GLY A 10 22.12 -19.80 -24.63
C GLY A 10 22.61 -19.57 -23.20
N SER A 11 22.38 -18.36 -22.67
CA SER A 11 22.80 -17.98 -21.33
C SER A 11 22.16 -18.82 -20.22
N ILE A 12 20.91 -19.27 -20.39
CA ILE A 12 20.19 -20.11 -19.41
C ILE A 12 20.77 -21.54 -19.31
N ASN A 13 21.24 -22.10 -20.43
CA ASN A 13 21.85 -23.44 -20.43
C ASN A 13 23.25 -23.42 -19.81
N ASP A 14 24.01 -22.36 -20.07
CA ASP A 14 25.34 -22.17 -19.48
C ASP A 14 25.25 -21.92 -17.95
N LEU A 15 24.21 -21.22 -17.51
CA LEU A 15 23.84 -21.04 -16.09
C LEU A 15 23.54 -22.36 -15.38
N ASN A 16 22.77 -23.26 -16.01
CA ASN A 16 22.38 -24.54 -15.43
C ASN A 16 23.58 -25.46 -15.20
N ASN A 17 24.53 -25.47 -16.14
CA ASN A 17 25.75 -26.26 -16.04
C ASN A 17 26.71 -25.70 -14.97
N ASN A 18 26.90 -24.38 -14.92
CA ASN A 18 27.76 -23.73 -13.92
C ASN A 18 27.26 -23.87 -12.47
N ILE A 19 25.94 -23.90 -12.25
CA ILE A 19 25.36 -24.11 -10.91
C ILE A 19 25.52 -25.56 -10.45
N TYR A 20 25.36 -26.53 -11.36
CA TYR A 20 25.53 -27.95 -11.07
C TYR A 20 26.97 -28.28 -10.64
N ASP A 21 27.95 -27.79 -11.39
CA ASP A 21 29.37 -28.07 -11.14
C ASP A 21 29.88 -27.40 -9.85
N LYS A 22 29.26 -26.31 -9.39
CA LYS A 22 29.73 -25.53 -8.25
C LYS A 22 29.01 -25.80 -6.93
N PHE A 23 27.75 -26.25 -6.97
CA PHE A 23 26.93 -26.45 -5.77
C PHE A 23 26.34 -27.85 -5.64
N GLY A 24 26.49 -28.73 -6.64
CA GLY A 24 25.98 -30.11 -6.60
C GLY A 24 24.44 -30.24 -6.66
N PHE A 25 23.71 -29.12 -6.82
CA PHE A 25 22.26 -29.10 -6.97
C PHE A 25 21.88 -28.71 -8.41
N ARG A 26 21.01 -29.51 -9.05
CA ARG A 26 20.38 -29.13 -10.32
C ARG A 26 19.19 -28.22 -10.05
N ILE A 27 19.37 -26.91 -10.22
CA ILE A 27 18.23 -26.00 -10.31
C ILE A 27 17.77 -26.07 -11.77
N ASN A 28 16.60 -26.66 -12.02
CA ASN A 28 16.02 -26.69 -13.36
C ASN A 28 15.52 -25.29 -13.73
N PHE A 29 16.46 -24.38 -14.01
CA PHE A 29 16.24 -22.95 -14.18
C PHE A 29 15.21 -22.68 -15.27
N LYS A 30 15.17 -23.54 -16.29
CA LYS A 30 14.16 -23.52 -17.36
C LYS A 30 12.74 -23.76 -16.84
N GLU A 31 12.54 -24.72 -15.94
CA GLU A 31 11.23 -24.95 -15.32
C GLU A 31 10.87 -23.83 -14.35
N THR A 32 11.80 -23.41 -13.48
CA THR A 32 11.57 -22.31 -12.53
C THR A 32 11.25 -20.99 -13.25
N LEU A 33 11.99 -20.63 -14.30
CA LEU A 33 11.71 -19.46 -15.13
C LEU A 33 10.37 -19.56 -15.85
N ASN A 34 10.03 -20.73 -16.40
CA ASN A 34 8.73 -20.94 -17.04
C ASN A 34 7.58 -20.80 -16.02
N SER A 35 7.72 -21.35 -14.81
CA SER A 35 6.74 -21.21 -13.75
C SER A 35 6.57 -19.75 -13.30
N ILE A 36 7.67 -19.01 -13.12
CA ILE A 36 7.64 -17.57 -12.81
C ILE A 36 6.98 -16.80 -13.96
N THR A 37 7.34 -17.11 -15.21
CA THR A 37 6.80 -16.45 -16.40
C THR A 37 5.30 -16.69 -16.52
N ILE A 38 4.83 -17.93 -16.36
CA ILE A 38 3.40 -18.27 -16.40
C ILE A 38 2.64 -17.61 -15.24
N PHE A 39 3.23 -17.58 -14.03
CA PHE A 39 2.66 -16.91 -12.88
C PHE A 39 2.51 -15.40 -13.12
N VAL A 40 3.58 -14.73 -13.56
CA VAL A 40 3.59 -13.29 -13.87
C VAL A 40 2.62 -12.97 -15.00
N LEU A 41 2.65 -13.73 -16.10
CA LEU A 41 1.72 -13.55 -17.22
C LEU A 41 0.26 -13.77 -16.79
N GLY A 42 0.00 -14.76 -15.93
CA GLY A 42 -1.33 -15.01 -15.37
C GLY A 42 -1.82 -13.83 -14.51
N LYS A 43 -0.95 -13.27 -13.66
CA LYS A 43 -1.27 -12.08 -12.86
C LYS A 43 -1.47 -10.84 -13.73
N ILE A 44 -0.64 -10.63 -14.76
CA ILE A 44 -0.78 -9.51 -15.71
C ILE A 44 -2.09 -9.61 -16.48
N LYS A 45 -2.42 -10.79 -17.03
CA LYS A 45 -3.69 -11.02 -17.75
C LYS A 45 -4.89 -10.81 -16.83
N GLY A 46 -4.84 -11.34 -15.60
CA GLY A 46 -5.89 -11.14 -14.60
C GLY A 46 -6.09 -9.67 -14.25
N PHE A 47 -5.02 -8.92 -14.05
CA PHE A 47 -5.08 -7.47 -13.80
C PHE A 47 -5.61 -6.72 -15.02
N ALA A 48 -5.11 -7.01 -16.22
CA ALA A 48 -5.55 -6.39 -17.46
C ALA A 48 -7.05 -6.58 -17.72
N ALA A 49 -7.58 -7.78 -17.43
CA ALA A 49 -9.00 -8.07 -17.52
C ALA A 49 -9.86 -7.22 -16.57
N THR A 50 -9.29 -6.70 -15.47
CA THR A 50 -10.00 -5.80 -14.54
C THR A 50 -9.92 -4.32 -14.92
N ILE A 51 -9.07 -3.92 -15.87
CA ILE A 51 -8.91 -2.52 -16.27
C ILE A 51 -10.26 -1.90 -16.72
N PRO A 52 -11.06 -2.54 -17.59
CA PRO A 52 -12.33 -1.95 -18.04
C PRO A 52 -13.30 -1.71 -16.88
N SER A 53 -13.45 -2.66 -15.96
CA SER A 53 -14.34 -2.49 -14.80
C SER A 53 -13.82 -1.42 -13.83
N LYS A 54 -12.51 -1.30 -13.66
CA LYS A 54 -11.88 -0.22 -12.89
C LYS A 54 -12.05 1.15 -13.53
N MET A 55 -12.02 1.26 -14.86
CA MET A 55 -12.31 2.51 -15.56
C MET A 55 -13.75 2.96 -15.34
N ILE A 56 -14.72 2.03 -15.41
CA ILE A 56 -16.13 2.33 -15.10
C ILE A 56 -16.28 2.76 -13.64
N GLN A 57 -15.66 2.05 -12.69
CA GLN A 57 -15.66 2.44 -11.27
C GLN A 57 -15.07 3.84 -11.07
N LEU A 58 -13.97 4.17 -11.75
CA LEU A 58 -13.34 5.49 -11.70
C LEU A 58 -14.27 6.57 -12.28
N PHE A 59 -14.91 6.30 -13.41
CA PHE A 59 -15.86 7.22 -14.02
C PHE A 59 -17.05 7.51 -13.11
N ILE A 60 -17.66 6.46 -12.54
CA ILE A 60 -18.73 6.60 -11.54
C ILE A 60 -18.23 7.39 -10.34
N LEU A 61 -17.05 7.06 -9.81
CA LEU A 61 -16.45 7.77 -8.67
C LEU A 61 -16.30 9.27 -8.95
N ILE A 62 -15.79 9.65 -10.12
CA ILE A 62 -15.62 11.06 -10.51
C ILE A 62 -16.98 11.76 -10.56
N ILE A 63 -17.97 11.15 -11.22
CA ILE A 63 -19.32 11.72 -11.31
C ILE A 63 -19.95 11.85 -9.92
N THR A 64 -19.93 10.79 -9.11
CA THR A 64 -20.49 10.80 -7.76
C THR A 64 -19.80 11.84 -6.88
N THR A 65 -18.48 11.95 -6.97
CA THR A 65 -17.70 12.94 -6.22
C THR A 65 -18.05 14.36 -6.66
N PHE A 66 -18.19 14.60 -7.96
CA PHE A 66 -18.62 15.89 -8.49
C PHE A 66 -19.99 16.31 -7.95
N PHE A 67 -20.99 15.42 -8.02
CA PHE A 67 -22.32 15.69 -7.48
C PHE A 67 -22.31 15.83 -5.95
N MET A 68 -21.51 15.03 -5.24
CA MET A 68 -21.33 15.18 -3.79
C MET A 68 -20.71 16.53 -3.42
N PHE A 69 -19.75 17.06 -4.18
CA PHE A 69 -19.20 18.39 -3.92
C PHE A 69 -20.17 19.50 -4.29
N ARG A 70 -20.93 19.36 -5.38
CA ARG A 70 -21.92 20.36 -5.80
C ARG A 70 -23.11 20.44 -4.85
N ASP A 71 -23.70 19.30 -4.52
CA ASP A 71 -24.99 19.21 -3.81
C ASP A 71 -24.83 18.78 -2.34
N GLY A 72 -23.59 18.59 -1.86
CA GLY A 72 -23.31 18.06 -0.53
C GLY A 72 -23.89 18.89 0.61
N HIS A 73 -23.96 20.21 0.46
CA HIS A 73 -24.55 21.11 1.45
C HIS A 73 -26.04 20.82 1.67
N ILE A 74 -26.77 20.50 0.59
CA ILE A 74 -28.20 20.16 0.64
C ILE A 74 -28.39 18.84 1.40
N PHE A 75 -27.55 17.84 1.09
CA PHE A 75 -27.56 16.55 1.77
C PHE A 75 -27.24 16.68 3.27
N LEU A 76 -26.20 17.44 3.62
CA LEU A 76 -25.84 17.70 5.01
C LEU A 76 -26.94 18.44 5.77
N ASN A 77 -27.64 19.39 5.14
CA ASN A 77 -28.73 20.11 5.78
C ASN A 77 -29.96 19.22 6.01
N LYS A 78 -30.29 18.31 5.08
CA LYS A 78 -31.33 17.29 5.32
C LYS A 78 -30.96 16.32 6.44
N LEU A 79 -29.71 15.85 6.48
CA LEU A 79 -29.20 15.01 7.57
C LEU A 79 -29.34 15.70 8.94
N LYS A 80 -29.06 17.01 9.01
CA LYS A 80 -29.24 17.81 10.24
C LYS A 80 -30.69 17.88 10.72
N GLN A 81 -31.65 17.86 9.80
CA GLN A 81 -33.08 17.92 10.13
C GLN A 81 -33.63 16.55 10.57
N ILE A 82 -33.07 15.46 10.03
CA ILE A 82 -33.50 14.09 10.34
C ILE A 82 -32.95 13.60 11.69
N PHE A 83 -31.74 14.03 12.09
CA PHE A 83 -31.17 13.66 13.38
C PHE A 83 -31.59 14.67 14.47
N PRO A 84 -32.48 14.29 15.41
CA PRO A 84 -32.88 15.13 16.54
C PRO A 84 -31.76 15.14 17.59
N MET A 85 -30.65 15.78 17.28
CA MET A 85 -29.47 15.83 18.13
C MET A 85 -29.10 17.27 18.41
N ASP A 86 -28.68 17.55 19.64
CA ASP A 86 -28.22 18.89 20.00
C ASP A 86 -27.06 19.34 19.08
N SER A 87 -27.04 20.65 18.83
CA SER A 87 -26.06 21.29 17.96
C SER A 87 -24.61 21.02 18.40
N ALA A 88 -24.35 20.88 19.71
CA ALA A 88 -23.02 20.59 20.23
C ALA A 88 -22.59 19.15 19.89
N HIS A 89 -23.46 18.16 20.11
CA HIS A 89 -23.21 16.75 19.79
C HIS A 89 -22.97 16.55 18.29
N ARG A 90 -23.79 17.19 17.45
CA ARG A 90 -23.61 17.14 16.01
C ARG A 90 -22.29 17.75 15.54
N LYS A 91 -21.92 18.91 16.10
CA LYS A 91 -20.62 19.55 15.79
C LYS A 91 -19.46 18.66 16.22
N HIS A 92 -19.59 17.95 17.34
CA HIS A 92 -18.59 17.00 17.82
C HIS A 92 -18.40 15.82 16.87
N LEU A 93 -19.49 15.19 16.40
CA LEU A 93 -19.43 14.08 15.44
C LEU A 93 -18.83 14.51 14.10
N LEU A 94 -19.26 15.66 13.56
CA LEU A 94 -18.70 16.21 12.32
C LEU A 94 -17.21 16.54 12.45
N LYS A 95 -16.79 17.06 13.61
CA LYS A 95 -15.38 17.28 13.90
C LYS A 95 -14.61 15.96 13.91
N ARG A 96 -15.13 14.90 14.55
CA ARG A 96 -14.46 13.59 14.53
C ARG A 96 -14.41 12.96 13.15
N PHE A 97 -15.47 13.06 12.38
CA PHE A 97 -15.47 12.63 10.98
C PHE A 97 -14.34 13.30 10.19
N ASN A 98 -14.24 14.64 10.27
CA ASN A 98 -13.20 15.40 9.61
C ASN A 98 -11.81 15.04 10.13
N ASP A 99 -11.63 14.95 11.44
CA ASP A 99 -10.35 14.59 12.06
C ASP A 99 -9.84 13.25 11.51
N VAL A 100 -10.71 12.23 11.40
CA VAL A 100 -10.34 10.91 10.87
C VAL A 100 -9.99 10.97 9.38
N ILE A 101 -10.80 11.64 8.56
CA ILE A 101 -10.52 11.76 7.12
C ILE A 101 -9.18 12.45 6.89
N PHE A 102 -8.96 13.60 7.56
CA PHE A 102 -7.69 14.30 7.47
C PHE A 102 -6.54 13.45 8.01
N ALA A 103 -6.74 12.74 9.13
CA ALA A 103 -5.73 11.84 9.67
C ALA A 103 -5.29 10.77 8.67
N VAL A 104 -6.22 10.20 7.90
CA VAL A 104 -5.93 9.20 6.87
C VAL A 104 -5.17 9.83 5.70
N VAL A 105 -5.61 10.99 5.20
CA VAL A 105 -4.97 11.69 4.07
C VAL A 105 -3.55 12.16 4.44
N TYR A 106 -3.40 12.87 5.57
CA TYR A 106 -2.09 13.30 6.06
C TYR A 106 -1.21 12.11 6.43
N GLY A 107 -1.80 11.08 7.03
CA GLY A 107 -1.12 9.82 7.32
C GLY A 107 -0.51 9.20 6.08
N GLN A 108 -1.26 9.17 4.96
CA GLN A 108 -0.75 8.66 3.68
C GLN A 108 0.42 9.48 3.16
N ILE A 109 0.29 10.80 3.10
CA ILE A 109 1.30 11.70 2.52
C ILE A 109 2.60 11.65 3.34
N ILE A 110 2.50 11.74 4.67
CA ILE A 110 3.66 11.71 5.57
C ILE A 110 4.35 10.35 5.50
N THR A 111 3.57 9.26 5.48
CA THR A 111 4.12 7.90 5.36
C THR A 111 4.84 7.72 4.03
N ALA A 112 4.23 8.15 2.91
CA ALA A 112 4.86 8.09 1.59
C ALA A 112 6.18 8.87 1.53
N LEU A 113 6.25 10.05 2.16
CA LEU A 113 7.48 10.85 2.21
C LEU A 113 8.59 10.13 2.98
N ILE A 114 8.28 9.64 4.18
CA ILE A 114 9.24 8.92 5.02
C ILE A 114 9.70 7.62 4.33
N GLN A 115 8.75 6.92 3.71
CA GLN A 115 9.02 5.69 2.98
C GLN A 115 9.92 5.93 1.76
N ALA A 116 9.72 7.04 1.04
CA ALA A 116 10.58 7.43 -0.08
C ALA A 116 12.01 7.76 0.35
N ILE A 117 12.18 8.48 1.47
CA ILE A 117 13.50 8.79 2.04
C ILE A 117 14.22 7.49 2.41
N ILE A 118 13.56 6.61 3.15
CA ILE A 118 14.14 5.35 3.63
C ILE A 118 14.42 4.38 2.47
N ALA A 119 13.55 4.34 1.47
CA ALA A 119 13.79 3.60 0.24
C ALA A 119 15.00 4.16 -0.53
N GLY A 120 15.10 5.49 -0.66
CA GLY A 120 16.24 6.15 -1.30
C GLY A 120 17.57 5.83 -0.63
N ILE A 121 17.61 5.81 0.71
CA ILE A 121 18.78 5.39 1.49
C ILE A 121 19.13 3.93 1.18
N GLY A 122 18.13 3.03 1.18
CA GLY A 122 18.33 1.63 0.82
C GLY A 122 18.89 1.47 -0.59
N PHE A 123 18.28 2.14 -1.58
CA PHE A 123 18.72 2.12 -2.97
C PHE A 123 20.16 2.62 -3.13
N PHE A 124 20.56 3.65 -2.37
CA PHE A 124 21.94 4.13 -2.36
C PHE A 124 22.90 3.08 -1.76
N ILE A 125 22.59 2.53 -0.59
CA ILE A 125 23.43 1.54 0.10
C ILE A 125 23.65 0.28 -0.76
N PHE A 126 22.60 -0.22 -1.42
CA PHE A 126 22.68 -1.43 -2.24
C PHE A 126 23.15 -1.17 -3.67
N GLY A 127 23.53 0.06 -4.03
CA GLY A 127 24.14 0.38 -5.33
C GLY A 127 23.16 0.39 -6.50
N VAL A 128 21.89 0.73 -6.26
CA VAL A 128 20.89 0.94 -7.32
C VAL A 128 21.26 2.18 -8.14
N LYS A 129 21.26 2.06 -9.47
CA LYS A 129 21.50 3.21 -10.36
C LYS A 129 20.43 4.27 -10.16
N SER A 130 20.84 5.53 -10.00
CA SER A 130 19.95 6.68 -9.79
C SER A 130 18.99 6.51 -8.59
N PRO A 131 19.51 6.35 -7.36
CA PRO A 131 18.69 6.05 -6.18
C PRO A 131 17.67 7.15 -5.87
N LEU A 132 17.99 8.41 -6.17
CA LEU A 132 17.07 9.54 -6.01
C LEU A 132 15.85 9.45 -6.93
N LEU A 133 16.05 8.98 -8.17
CA LEU A 133 14.96 8.78 -9.12
C LEU A 133 14.00 7.70 -8.60
N TRP A 134 14.53 6.56 -8.16
CA TRP A 134 13.72 5.47 -7.60
C TRP A 134 13.04 5.83 -6.28
N ALA A 135 13.67 6.69 -5.46
CA ALA A 135 13.03 7.26 -4.28
C ALA A 135 11.82 8.13 -4.65
N LEU A 136 11.95 8.97 -5.68
CA LEU A 136 10.84 9.78 -6.18
C LEU A 136 9.71 8.92 -6.74
N VAL A 137 10.03 7.88 -7.51
CA VAL A 137 9.03 6.90 -8.00
C VAL A 137 8.34 6.20 -6.82
N THR A 138 9.10 5.86 -5.78
CA THR A 138 8.58 5.28 -4.54
C THR A 138 7.61 6.22 -3.85
N PHE A 139 7.90 7.52 -3.78
CA PHE A 139 6.99 8.52 -3.21
C PHE A 139 5.62 8.52 -3.92
N PHE A 140 5.61 8.64 -5.25
CA PHE A 140 4.36 8.69 -6.01
C PHE A 140 3.58 7.37 -5.95
N LEU A 141 4.27 6.22 -6.02
CA LEU A 141 3.61 4.91 -5.87
C LEU A 141 3.09 4.68 -4.46
N ALA A 142 3.81 5.14 -3.44
CA ALA A 142 3.38 5.05 -2.05
C ALA A 142 2.17 5.94 -1.75
N LEU A 143 1.90 6.99 -2.53
CA LEU A 143 0.64 7.74 -2.42
C LEU A 143 -0.57 6.94 -2.88
N ILE A 144 -0.38 6.00 -3.81
CA ILE A 144 -1.43 5.11 -4.28
C ILE A 144 -1.63 4.01 -3.23
N PRO A 145 -2.81 3.93 -2.59
CA PRO A 145 -3.11 2.85 -1.67
C PRO A 145 -2.87 1.50 -2.35
N PHE A 146 -2.33 0.52 -1.62
CA PHE A 146 -2.04 -0.85 -2.08
C PHE A 146 -0.83 -1.05 -3.01
N LEU A 147 -0.48 -0.05 -3.84
CA LEU A 147 0.70 -0.15 -4.71
C LEU A 147 2.00 0.06 -3.92
N GLY A 148 2.05 1.01 -2.98
CA GLY A 148 3.12 1.09 -1.97
C GLY A 148 4.56 1.13 -2.52
N ALA A 149 5.55 1.03 -1.64
CA ALA A 149 6.96 0.96 -2.07
C ALA A 149 7.40 -0.43 -2.57
N ALA A 150 6.64 -1.48 -2.24
CA ALA A 150 6.96 -2.85 -2.64
C ALA A 150 7.03 -3.01 -4.16
N PHE A 151 6.19 -2.30 -4.90
CA PHE A 151 6.23 -2.29 -6.37
C PHE A 151 7.52 -1.68 -6.95
N VAL A 152 8.33 -1.00 -6.15
CA VAL A 152 9.62 -0.46 -6.57
C VAL A 152 10.75 -1.37 -6.13
N TRP A 153 10.90 -1.62 -4.82
CA TRP A 153 12.07 -2.33 -4.31
C TRP A 153 12.06 -3.81 -4.70
N LEU A 154 10.89 -4.45 -4.84
CA LEU A 154 10.81 -5.87 -5.15
C LEU A 154 11.30 -6.16 -6.59
N PRO A 155 10.81 -5.48 -7.65
CA PRO A 155 11.38 -5.65 -8.99
C PRO A 155 12.87 -5.31 -9.07
N ILE A 156 13.35 -4.29 -8.35
CA ILE A 156 14.78 -3.92 -8.34
C ILE A 156 15.62 -5.02 -7.67
N SER A 157 15.15 -5.59 -6.56
CA SER A 157 15.82 -6.71 -5.89
C SER A 157 15.87 -7.94 -6.80
N LEU A 158 14.80 -8.22 -7.54
CA LEU A 158 14.73 -9.33 -8.48
C LEU A 158 15.66 -9.12 -9.68
N TYR A 159 15.75 -7.89 -10.18
CA TYR A 159 16.70 -7.52 -11.23
C TYR A 159 18.15 -7.82 -10.80
N PHE A 160 18.55 -7.42 -9.59
CA PHE A 160 19.88 -7.76 -9.07
C PHE A 160 20.09 -9.26 -8.86
N LEU A 161 19.05 -10.02 -8.51
CA LEU A 161 19.15 -11.47 -8.41
C LEU A 161 19.46 -12.11 -9.76
N ILE A 162 18.72 -11.70 -10.79
CA ILE A 162 18.87 -12.22 -12.15
C ILE A 162 20.27 -11.89 -12.69
N GLU A 163 20.71 -10.63 -12.56
CA GLU A 163 22.05 -10.21 -12.98
C GLU A 163 23.16 -10.96 -12.23
N GLY A 164 23.01 -11.11 -10.91
CA GLY A 164 24.00 -11.83 -10.10
C GLY A 164 24.09 -13.31 -10.42
N LEU A 165 22.97 -13.95 -10.77
CA LEU A 165 22.97 -15.33 -11.24
C LEU A 165 23.64 -15.43 -12.61
N ILE A 166 23.25 -14.60 -13.60
CA ILE A 166 23.81 -14.61 -14.97
C ILE A 166 25.32 -14.42 -14.95
N GLN A 167 25.81 -13.43 -14.19
CA GLN A 167 27.22 -13.08 -14.15
C GLN A 167 28.02 -13.92 -13.13
N SER A 168 27.35 -14.80 -12.37
CA SER A 168 27.94 -15.54 -11.24
C SER A 168 28.68 -14.64 -10.23
N ASP A 169 28.21 -13.40 -10.08
CA ASP A 169 28.79 -12.39 -9.19
C ASP A 169 28.07 -12.42 -7.84
N PHE A 170 28.76 -12.94 -6.82
CA PHE A 170 28.27 -12.99 -5.44
C PHE A 170 27.95 -11.60 -4.87
N GLY A 171 28.57 -10.53 -5.38
CA GLY A 171 28.28 -9.16 -4.98
C GLY A 171 26.88 -8.71 -5.37
N PHE A 172 26.41 -9.05 -6.58
CA PHE A 172 25.04 -8.73 -7.02
C PHE A 172 23.99 -9.54 -6.27
N ILE A 173 24.26 -10.82 -5.99
CA ILE A 173 23.38 -11.67 -5.19
C ILE A 173 23.25 -11.12 -3.75
N GLY A 174 24.37 -10.69 -3.15
CA GLY A 174 24.38 -10.06 -1.83
C GLY A 174 23.56 -8.77 -1.79
N ARG A 175 23.69 -7.91 -2.82
CA ARG A 175 22.87 -6.69 -2.95
C ARG A 175 21.39 -6.99 -3.13
N SER A 176 21.04 -8.03 -3.89
CA SER A 176 19.66 -8.47 -4.08
C SER A 176 19.01 -8.90 -2.77
N ILE A 177 19.65 -9.83 -2.04
CA ILE A 177 19.14 -10.34 -0.77
C ILE A 177 19.08 -9.21 0.27
N GLY A 178 20.11 -8.37 0.32
CA GLY A 178 20.16 -7.21 1.21
C GLY A 178 19.02 -6.22 0.94
N LEU A 179 18.79 -5.86 -0.32
CA LEU A 179 17.70 -4.97 -0.70
C LEU A 179 16.32 -5.59 -0.45
N PHE A 180 16.16 -6.90 -0.69
CA PHE A 180 14.92 -7.62 -0.42
C PHE A 180 14.60 -7.62 1.09
N LEU A 181 15.58 -7.95 1.93
CA LEU A 181 15.42 -7.94 3.38
C LEU A 181 15.17 -6.52 3.91
N TYR A 182 15.90 -5.53 3.41
CA TYR A 182 15.68 -4.12 3.74
C TYR A 182 14.27 -3.65 3.33
N GLY A 183 13.83 -4.01 2.13
CA GLY A 183 12.49 -3.70 1.63
C GLY A 183 11.38 -4.34 2.46
N ALA A 184 11.52 -5.62 2.78
CA ALA A 184 10.54 -6.37 3.56
C ALA A 184 10.50 -5.94 5.03
N LEU A 185 11.66 -5.77 5.68
CA LEU A 185 11.75 -5.53 7.11
C LEU A 185 11.80 -4.06 7.50
N ILE A 186 12.27 -3.17 6.64
CA ILE A 186 12.39 -1.74 6.98
C ILE A 186 11.33 -0.94 6.22
N ILE A 187 11.35 -1.00 4.88
CA ILE A 187 10.46 -0.17 4.05
C ILE A 187 8.98 -0.54 4.28
N SER A 188 8.66 -1.83 4.35
CA SER A 188 7.27 -2.29 4.45
C SER A 188 6.68 -2.13 5.85
N LEU A 189 7.52 -2.21 6.90
CA LEU A 189 7.05 -1.98 8.28
C LEU A 189 6.62 -0.53 8.51
N ILE A 190 7.25 0.43 7.82
CA ILE A 190 6.87 1.84 7.95
C ILE A 190 5.41 2.03 7.58
N ASP A 191 4.96 1.55 6.43
CA ASP A 191 3.56 1.72 6.01
C ASP A 191 2.58 1.01 6.96
N ASN A 192 2.97 -0.17 7.47
CA ASN A 192 2.13 -0.98 8.36
C ASN A 192 1.96 -0.39 9.76
N PHE A 193 2.95 0.33 10.29
CA PHE A 193 2.93 0.85 11.67
C PHE A 193 2.75 2.37 11.74
N LEU A 194 3.45 3.10 10.86
CA LEU A 194 3.44 4.56 10.90
C LEU A 194 2.06 5.10 10.53
N LYS A 195 1.40 4.53 9.52
CA LYS A 195 0.08 5.01 9.08
C LYS A 195 -0.99 4.85 10.17
N PRO A 196 -1.19 3.68 10.82
CA PRO A 196 -2.10 3.58 11.96
C PRO A 196 -1.73 4.51 13.13
N LYS A 197 -0.43 4.69 13.39
CA LYS A 197 0.06 5.58 14.46
C LYS A 197 -0.23 7.05 14.17
N LEU A 198 -0.03 7.50 12.94
CA LEU A 198 -0.36 8.87 12.51
C LEU A 198 -1.87 9.12 12.60
N ILE A 199 -2.67 8.12 12.19
CA ILE A 199 -4.13 8.19 12.31
C ILE A 199 -4.54 8.28 13.79
N SER A 200 -3.97 7.43 14.64
CA SER A 200 -4.17 7.44 16.09
C SER A 200 -3.86 8.79 16.72
N ASN A 201 -2.68 9.36 16.42
CA ASN A 201 -2.25 10.64 16.98
C ASN A 201 -3.20 11.79 16.64
N LYS A 202 -3.71 11.83 15.41
CA LYS A 202 -4.60 12.92 14.98
C LYS A 202 -6.04 12.75 15.50
N THR A 203 -6.48 11.51 15.71
CA THR A 203 -7.84 11.19 16.18
C THR A 203 -7.93 11.02 17.70
N GLN A 204 -6.79 10.94 18.41
CA GLN A 204 -6.68 10.61 19.84
C GLN A 204 -7.31 9.26 20.21
N ILE A 205 -7.43 8.35 19.25
CA ILE A 205 -7.90 6.98 19.46
C ILE A 205 -6.67 6.10 19.56
N HIS A 206 -6.61 5.20 20.54
CA HIS A 206 -5.46 4.31 20.71
C HIS A 206 -5.19 3.48 19.44
N THR A 207 -3.92 3.35 19.02
CA THR A 207 -3.51 2.69 17.77
C THR A 207 -4.08 1.29 17.62
N LEU A 208 -4.21 0.53 18.72
CA LEU A 208 -4.81 -0.81 18.70
C LEU A 208 -6.24 -0.78 18.13
N PHE A 209 -7.08 0.17 18.55
CA PHE A 209 -8.45 0.27 18.02
C PHE A 209 -8.48 0.71 16.56
N ILE A 210 -7.51 1.54 16.13
CA ILE A 210 -7.35 1.89 14.71
C ILE A 210 -6.99 0.65 13.89
N ILE A 211 -6.04 -0.16 14.36
CA ILE A 211 -5.65 -1.41 13.70
C ILE A 211 -6.84 -2.37 13.61
N LEU A 212 -7.57 -2.58 14.72
CA LEU A 212 -8.79 -3.39 14.74
C LEU A 212 -9.83 -2.84 13.77
N GLY A 213 -10.05 -1.53 13.76
CA GLY A 213 -10.94 -0.85 12.83
C GLY A 213 -10.54 -1.11 11.37
N ILE A 214 -9.25 -1.01 11.03
CA ILE A 214 -8.74 -1.31 9.69
C ILE A 214 -8.99 -2.79 9.33
N ILE A 215 -8.66 -3.73 10.21
CA ILE A 215 -8.82 -5.17 9.95
C ILE A 215 -10.30 -5.51 9.76
N SER A 216 -11.16 -5.12 10.71
CA SER A 216 -12.61 -5.33 10.63
C SER A 216 -13.22 -4.62 9.42
N GLY A 217 -12.75 -3.42 9.12
CA GLY A 217 -13.17 -2.64 7.97
C GLY A 217 -12.82 -3.33 6.65
N ILE A 218 -11.59 -3.85 6.51
CA ILE A 218 -11.16 -4.57 5.31
C ILE A 218 -12.02 -5.81 5.09
N SER A 219 -12.30 -6.57 6.16
CA SER A 219 -13.14 -7.77 6.08
C SER A 219 -14.59 -7.44 5.66
N ALA A 220 -15.15 -6.31 6.10
CA ALA A 220 -16.53 -5.92 5.81
C ALA A 220 -16.71 -5.20 4.47
N PHE A 221 -15.78 -4.28 4.12
CA PHE A 221 -15.92 -3.34 3.01
C PHE A 221 -14.82 -3.48 1.96
N GLY A 222 -13.93 -4.48 2.09
CA GLY A 222 -12.75 -4.64 1.24
C GLY A 222 -11.77 -3.48 1.41
N LEU A 223 -11.09 -3.12 0.33
CA LEU A 223 -10.03 -2.10 0.33
C LEU A 223 -10.47 -0.73 0.90
N ILE A 224 -11.72 -0.34 0.67
CA ILE A 224 -12.31 0.91 1.19
C ILE A 224 -12.37 0.91 2.73
N GLY A 225 -12.41 -0.29 3.33
CA GLY A 225 -12.39 -0.55 4.76
C GLY A 225 -11.20 0.04 5.53
N ILE A 226 -10.07 0.32 4.86
CA ILE A 226 -8.92 1.00 5.49
C ILE A 226 -9.31 2.40 5.99
N ILE A 227 -10.22 3.07 5.27
CA ILE A 227 -10.70 4.40 5.61
C ILE A 227 -11.96 4.30 6.46
N LEU A 228 -12.93 3.48 6.02
CA LEU A 228 -14.22 3.35 6.70
C LEU A 228 -14.12 2.70 8.07
N GLY A 229 -13.20 1.76 8.27
CA GLY A 229 -13.02 1.05 9.53
C GLY A 229 -12.71 1.98 10.71
N PRO A 230 -11.59 2.73 10.67
CA PRO A 230 -11.29 3.76 11.67
C PRO A 230 -12.38 4.81 11.83
N LEU A 231 -13.06 5.17 10.74
CA LEU A 231 -14.10 6.18 10.74
C LEU A 231 -15.35 5.73 11.51
N ILE A 232 -15.86 4.54 11.20
CA ILE A 232 -17.02 3.95 11.89
C ILE A 232 -16.69 3.77 13.37
N LEU A 233 -15.49 3.25 13.67
CA LEU A 233 -15.03 3.09 15.05
C LEU A 233 -14.96 4.43 15.79
N ALA A 234 -14.41 5.48 15.18
CA ALA A 234 -14.33 6.81 15.77
C ALA A 234 -15.71 7.41 16.06
N LEU A 235 -16.65 7.27 15.12
CA LEU A 235 -18.02 7.76 15.27
C LEU A 235 -18.79 6.97 16.33
N PHE A 236 -18.57 5.66 16.42
CA PHE A 236 -19.14 4.82 17.46
C PHE A 236 -18.66 5.24 18.84
N LEU A 237 -17.35 5.39 19.03
CA LEU A 237 -16.76 5.86 20.29
C LEU A 237 -17.26 7.26 20.65
N ALA A 238 -17.33 8.18 19.68
CA ALA A 238 -17.86 9.53 19.91
C ALA A 238 -19.33 9.51 20.34
N SER A 239 -20.13 8.61 19.76
CA SER A 239 -21.54 8.43 20.14
C SER A 239 -21.67 7.88 21.57
N LEU A 240 -20.83 6.91 21.96
CA LEU A 240 -20.79 6.41 23.34
C LEU A 240 -20.43 7.52 24.34
N THR A 241 -19.43 8.33 24.04
CA THR A 241 -19.03 9.47 24.89
C THR A 241 -20.16 10.49 25.07
N ILE A 242 -20.99 10.69 24.03
CA ILE A 242 -22.16 11.57 24.12
C ILE A 242 -23.21 10.98 25.07
N ILE A 243 -23.52 9.69 24.92
CA ILE A 243 -24.50 8.99 25.78
C ILE A 243 -24.05 8.99 27.25
N GLU A 244 -22.76 8.78 27.50
CA GLU A 244 -22.19 8.84 28.86
C GLU A 244 -22.36 10.23 29.49
N ARG A 245 -22.12 11.30 28.72
CA ARG A 245 -22.30 12.68 29.20
C ARG A 245 -23.74 13.01 29.53
N GLU A 246 -24.69 12.58 28.70
CA GLU A 246 -26.12 12.79 28.98
C GLU A 246 -26.58 12.03 30.23
N LYS A 247 -26.09 10.80 30.45
CA LYS A 247 -26.40 10.04 31.68
C LYS A 247 -25.88 10.71 32.95
N ILE A 248 -24.74 11.41 32.89
CA ILE A 248 -24.17 12.11 34.04
C ILE A 248 -24.97 13.37 34.37
N LEU A 249 -25.55 14.07 33.38
CA LEU A 249 -26.34 15.29 33.59
C LEU A 249 -27.75 15.03 34.17
N ILE A 250 -28.22 13.78 34.12
CA ILE A 250 -29.53 13.37 34.65
C ILE A 250 -29.43 12.90 36.12
N LYS A 251 -28.21 12.74 36.64
CA LYS A 251 -27.93 12.35 38.04
C LYS A 251 -27.59 13.56 38.90
#